data_AF-A0AAV8S5W1-F1
#
_entry.id   AF-A0AAV8S5W1-F1
#
_cell.length_a   1.000
_cell.length_b   1.000
_cell.length_c   1.000
_cell.angle_alpha   90.00
_cell.angle_beta   90.00
_cell.angle_gamma   90.00
#
_symmetry.space_group_name_H-M   'P 1'
#
loop_
_entity.id
_entity.type
_entity.pdbx_description
1 polymer ?
#
loop_
_entity_poly.entity_id
_entity_poly.type
_entity_poly.pdbx_seq_one_letter_code
_entity_poly.pdbx_strand_id
1 'polypeptide(L)'
;MGSLRNDAESEMGLQGKEEEFGDGREEPILKEQNQRFCMFPIRYKQLWEMYKKAEASFWTAEEVDLSQDVQQWATLSDSEKHFIGHVLAFFAASDGIVLENLAARFLNDVQIPEARAFYGFQIAMENIHSEMYSLLLETYIKDSREKHRMFNAIENIPCVARKAKWALDWIHSSTSFAERLVAFGCVEGIFFSGSFCAIFWLKKRGLMPGLTFSNELISRDEGLHCDFACLLYSLLQRRLHWKKVHDIVHEAVEIEIEFVCEALPCALIGMNATLMSQYIKFVADRLLVALGCQKKYDVENPFDWMEFISLQ
;
A
#
# COMPACT_ATOMS: atom_id res chain seq x y z
N MET A 1 -67.34 17.09 -40.63
CA MET A 1 -67.00 18.53 -40.49
C MET A 1 -67.17 18.83 -39.01
N GLY A 2 -66.09 18.84 -38.22
CA GLY A 2 -65.39 20.07 -37.74
C GLY A 2 -66.19 20.70 -36.59
N SER A 3 -65.69 21.05 -35.41
CA SER A 3 -64.36 21.46 -34.96
C SER A 3 -64.41 21.73 -33.43
N LEU A 4 -63.24 21.69 -32.76
CA LEU A 4 -62.78 22.49 -31.59
C LEU A 4 -63.03 22.08 -30.11
N ARG A 5 -61.88 22.06 -29.38
CA ARG A 5 -61.60 22.31 -27.94
C ARG A 5 -61.99 21.19 -26.97
N ASN A 6 -61.26 20.84 -25.91
CA ASN A 6 -60.09 21.37 -25.21
C ASN A 6 -59.65 20.21 -24.29
N ASP A 7 -58.38 19.78 -24.28
CA ASP A 7 -57.87 18.95 -23.18
C ASP A 7 -56.57 19.57 -22.69
N ALA A 8 -56.64 20.09 -21.47
CA ALA A 8 -55.50 20.43 -20.64
C ALA A 8 -55.65 19.58 -19.38
N GLU A 9 -54.69 18.69 -19.10
CA GLU A 9 -54.26 18.36 -17.75
C GLU A 9 -53.05 17.39 -17.73
N SER A 10 -51.99 17.88 -17.06
CA SER A 10 -50.96 17.19 -16.29
C SER A 10 -50.08 16.10 -16.92
N GLU A 11 -48.84 16.48 -17.26
CA GLU A 11 -47.68 15.58 -17.16
C GLU A 11 -46.65 16.21 -16.21
N MET A 12 -46.67 15.73 -14.96
CA MET A 12 -45.65 15.97 -13.94
C MET A 12 -45.23 14.60 -13.41
N GLY A 13 -43.93 14.31 -13.44
CA GLY A 13 -43.32 13.33 -12.55
C GLY A 13 -42.83 12.04 -13.17
N LEU A 14 -41.65 12.08 -13.79
CA LEU A 14 -40.75 10.92 -13.87
C LEU A 14 -39.38 11.34 -13.32
N GLN A 15 -39.31 11.55 -12.01
CA GLN A 15 -38.07 11.40 -11.25
C GLN A 15 -38.06 9.98 -10.72
N GLY A 16 -37.25 9.12 -11.33
CA GLY A 16 -36.89 7.82 -10.78
C GLY A 16 -36.18 8.06 -9.45
N LYS A 17 -36.80 7.60 -8.37
CA LYS A 17 -36.17 7.49 -7.07
C LYS A 17 -35.07 6.45 -7.17
N GLU A 18 -33.83 6.87 -6.94
CA GLU A 18 -32.78 5.95 -6.51
C GLU A 18 -33.19 5.41 -5.15
N GLU A 19 -33.57 4.12 -5.09
CA GLU A 19 -33.85 3.44 -3.84
C GLU A 19 -32.50 3.13 -3.15
N GLU A 20 -32.18 3.93 -2.12
CA GLU A 20 -31.17 3.58 -1.11
C GLU A 20 -31.60 2.31 -0.38
N PHE A 21 -31.17 1.14 -0.86
CA PHE A 21 -31.24 -0.09 -0.09
C PHE A 21 -30.03 -0.21 0.85
N GLY A 22 -30.09 0.52 1.97
CA GLY A 22 -29.26 0.25 3.14
C GLY A 22 -30.10 -0.40 4.24
N ASP A 23 -30.27 -1.73 4.20
CA ASP A 23 -30.75 -2.48 5.39
C ASP A 23 -29.78 -2.18 6.53
N GLY A 24 -30.19 -1.43 7.55
CA GLY A 24 -29.36 -0.85 8.64
C GLY A 24 -28.56 -1.81 9.52
N ARG A 25 -28.24 -3.01 9.02
CA ARG A 25 -27.33 -3.99 9.64
C ARG A 25 -25.88 -3.54 9.51
N GLU A 26 -25.17 -3.64 10.62
CA GLU A 26 -23.75 -3.35 10.72
C GLU A 26 -22.91 -4.49 10.11
N GLU A 27 -21.74 -4.17 9.54
CA GLU A 27 -20.83 -5.14 8.93
C GLU A 27 -20.39 -6.20 9.97
N PRO A 28 -20.51 -7.52 9.69
CA PRO A 28 -20.22 -8.56 10.68
C PRO A 28 -18.81 -8.53 11.27
N ILE A 29 -17.83 -8.08 10.48
CA ILE A 29 -16.42 -7.99 10.91
C ILE A 29 -16.13 -6.76 11.78
N LEU A 30 -17.01 -5.75 11.76
CA LEU A 30 -16.89 -4.50 12.51
C LEU A 30 -17.79 -4.45 13.75
N LYS A 31 -18.77 -5.36 13.84
CA LYS A 31 -19.71 -5.40 14.95
C LYS A 31 -19.03 -5.77 16.26
N GLU A 32 -19.22 -4.95 17.30
CA GLU A 32 -18.70 -5.20 18.65
C GLU A 32 -19.09 -6.60 19.16
N GLN A 33 -18.10 -7.33 19.67
CA GLN A 33 -18.30 -8.67 20.23
C GLN A 33 -18.02 -8.66 21.73
N ASN A 34 -19.08 -8.60 22.55
CA ASN A 34 -18.98 -8.51 24.01
C ASN A 34 -18.41 -9.76 24.72
N GLN A 35 -18.09 -10.85 24.01
CA GLN A 35 -17.84 -12.15 24.65
C GLN A 35 -16.76 -13.03 23.99
N ARG A 36 -15.97 -12.56 23.02
CA ARG A 36 -14.99 -13.40 22.32
C ARG A 36 -13.54 -12.95 22.53
N PHE A 37 -13.06 -13.10 23.77
CA PHE A 37 -11.63 -12.92 24.10
C PHE A 37 -10.79 -14.18 23.82
N CYS A 38 -11.44 -15.34 23.64
CA CYS A 38 -10.77 -16.58 23.27
C CYS A 38 -10.68 -16.72 21.76
N MET A 39 -9.49 -17.07 21.26
CA MET A 39 -9.25 -17.28 19.83
C MET A 39 -10.10 -18.43 19.26
N PHE A 40 -10.19 -19.54 20.01
CA PHE A 40 -10.93 -20.73 19.60
C PHE A 40 -12.41 -20.69 19.99
N PRO A 41 -13.30 -21.31 19.19
CA PRO A 41 -13.03 -21.95 17.90
C PRO A 41 -12.86 -20.92 16.76
N ILE A 42 -11.92 -21.16 15.84
CA ILE A 42 -11.69 -20.30 14.66
C ILE A 42 -12.94 -20.27 13.77
N ARG A 43 -13.44 -19.06 13.45
CA ARG A 43 -14.61 -18.81 12.61
C ARG A 43 -14.20 -18.36 11.20
N TYR A 44 -13.17 -17.54 11.08
CA TYR A 44 -12.66 -17.05 9.80
C TYR A 44 -11.34 -17.74 9.43
N LYS A 45 -11.44 -18.97 8.90
CA LYS A 45 -10.27 -19.81 8.60
C LYS A 45 -9.29 -19.15 7.62
N GLN A 46 -9.78 -18.49 6.58
CA GLN A 46 -8.94 -17.82 5.58
C GLN A 46 -8.11 -16.67 6.20
N LEU A 47 -8.68 -15.89 7.12
CA LEU A 47 -7.94 -14.86 7.84
C LEU A 47 -6.90 -15.47 8.79
N TRP A 48 -7.26 -16.57 9.46
CA TRP A 48 -6.34 -17.28 10.33
C TRP A 48 -5.16 -17.90 9.55
N GLU A 49 -5.41 -18.43 8.36
CA GLU A 49 -4.39 -18.95 7.46
C GLU A 49 -3.43 -17.84 7.01
N MET A 50 -3.94 -16.65 6.69
CA MET A 50 -3.09 -15.48 6.41
C MET A 50 -2.23 -15.08 7.61
N TYR A 51 -2.81 -15.07 8.80
CA TYR A 51 -2.05 -14.80 10.03
C TYR A 51 -0.95 -15.84 10.24
N LYS A 52 -1.24 -17.13 10.04
CA LYS A 52 -0.23 -18.19 10.14
C LYS A 52 0.84 -18.10 9.05
N LYS A 53 0.49 -17.64 7.84
CA LYS A 53 1.45 -17.35 6.78
C LYS A 53 2.38 -16.19 7.18
N ALA A 54 1.84 -15.13 7.76
CA ALA A 54 2.62 -14.00 8.26
C ALA A 54 3.54 -14.43 9.42
N GLU A 55 2.99 -15.13 10.41
CA GLU A 55 3.74 -15.64 11.57
C GLU A 55 4.91 -16.55 11.16
N ALA A 56 4.70 -17.42 10.17
CA ALA A 56 5.74 -18.30 9.64
C ALA A 56 6.84 -17.55 8.85
N SER A 57 6.62 -16.28 8.54
CA SER A 57 7.53 -15.44 7.76
C SER A 57 8.34 -14.46 8.62
N PHE A 58 8.23 -14.56 9.95
CA PHE A 58 8.96 -13.72 10.91
C PHE A 58 10.46 -13.67 10.61
N TRP A 59 11.03 -12.47 10.73
CA TRP A 59 12.47 -12.19 10.61
C TRP A 59 12.83 -10.99 11.47
N THR A 60 14.11 -10.81 11.80
CA THR A 60 14.62 -9.62 12.52
C THR A 60 15.68 -8.86 11.73
N ALA A 61 15.87 -7.59 12.05
CA ALA A 61 16.86 -6.74 11.36
C ALA A 61 18.30 -7.28 11.47
N GLU A 62 18.63 -8.00 12.55
CA GLU A 62 19.94 -8.62 12.75
C GLU A 62 20.25 -9.77 11.78
N GLU A 63 19.24 -10.32 11.08
CA GLU A 63 19.45 -11.33 10.04
C GLU A 63 20.05 -10.72 8.75
N VAL A 64 20.03 -9.39 8.62
CA VAL A 64 20.51 -8.68 7.43
C VAL A 64 21.97 -8.24 7.61
N ASP A 65 22.88 -8.87 6.86
CA ASP A 65 24.31 -8.49 6.84
C ASP A 65 24.56 -7.27 5.93
N LEU A 66 24.96 -6.14 6.54
CA LEU A 66 25.30 -4.89 5.84
C LEU A 66 26.81 -4.69 5.63
N SER A 67 27.65 -5.68 5.96
CA SER A 67 29.11 -5.54 5.92
C SER A 67 29.66 -5.22 4.51
N GLN A 68 29.12 -5.87 3.48
CA GLN A 68 29.50 -5.64 2.09
C GLN A 68 28.92 -4.33 1.55
N ASP A 69 27.73 -3.96 2.00
CA ASP A 69 27.02 -2.76 1.56
C ASP A 69 27.80 -1.49 1.87
N VAL A 70 28.48 -1.42 3.02
CA VAL A 70 29.32 -0.26 3.36
C VAL A 70 30.41 -0.03 2.30
N GLN A 71 31.00 -1.10 1.78
CA GLN A 71 32.05 -1.02 0.76
C GLN A 71 31.46 -0.65 -0.60
N GLN A 72 30.36 -1.29 -0.99
CA GLN A 72 29.70 -1.03 -2.28
C GLN A 72 29.07 0.37 -2.32
N TRP A 73 28.50 0.84 -1.21
CA TRP A 73 27.97 2.20 -1.10
C TRP A 73 29.01 3.23 -1.49
N ALA A 74 30.27 3.08 -1.06
CA ALA A 74 31.33 4.02 -1.41
C ALA A 74 31.59 4.11 -2.92
N THR A 75 31.41 3.00 -3.66
CA THR A 75 31.67 2.91 -5.10
C THR A 75 30.50 3.33 -5.99
N LEU A 76 29.30 3.46 -5.42
CA LEU A 76 28.13 3.98 -6.14
C LEU A 76 28.34 5.43 -6.60
N SER A 77 27.76 5.75 -7.74
CA SER A 77 27.68 7.13 -8.23
C SER A 77 26.84 8.01 -7.31
N ASP A 78 27.06 9.33 -7.36
CA ASP A 78 26.27 10.27 -6.56
C ASP A 78 24.78 10.22 -6.91
N SER A 79 24.44 9.91 -8.18
CA SER A 79 23.06 9.73 -8.62
C SER A 79 22.41 8.49 -7.99
N GLU A 80 23.12 7.36 -7.92
CA GLU A 80 22.63 6.15 -7.25
C GLU A 80 22.48 6.36 -5.75
N LYS A 81 23.47 6.98 -5.10
CA LYS A 81 23.41 7.33 -3.66
C LYS A 81 22.24 8.26 -3.37
N HIS A 82 22.04 9.28 -4.21
CA HIS A 82 20.92 10.21 -4.09
C HIS A 82 19.58 9.48 -4.19
N PHE A 83 19.41 8.64 -5.22
CA PHE A 83 18.19 7.85 -5.41
C PHE A 83 17.91 6.93 -4.21
N ILE A 84 18.86 6.09 -3.83
CA ILE A 84 18.70 5.12 -2.74
C ILE A 84 18.43 5.83 -1.41
N GLY A 85 19.19 6.89 -1.11
CA GLY A 85 19.02 7.65 0.13
C GLY A 85 17.63 8.26 0.28
N HIS A 86 17.07 8.82 -0.80
CA HIS A 86 15.72 9.40 -0.77
C HIS A 86 14.62 8.34 -0.73
N VAL A 87 14.80 7.19 -1.38
CA VAL A 87 13.89 6.03 -1.23
C VAL A 87 13.85 5.54 0.22
N LEU A 88 15.01 5.37 0.85
CA LEU A 88 15.08 4.92 2.25
C LEU A 88 14.49 5.96 3.21
N ALA A 89 14.71 7.25 2.96
CA ALA A 89 14.12 8.33 3.73
C ALA A 89 12.59 8.37 3.61
N PHE A 90 12.06 8.07 2.42
CA PHE A 90 10.63 7.92 2.20
C PHE A 90 10.06 6.73 3.01
N PHE A 91 10.68 5.56 2.91
CA PHE A 91 10.22 4.36 3.62
C PHE A 91 10.23 4.54 5.14
N ALA A 92 11.36 5.02 5.70
CA ALA A 92 11.49 5.24 7.14
C ALA A 92 10.39 6.16 7.72
N ALA A 93 9.93 7.14 6.94
CA ALA A 93 8.84 8.04 7.34
C ALA A 93 7.44 7.44 7.10
N SER A 94 7.29 6.58 6.10
CA SER A 94 6.00 6.02 5.68
C SER A 94 5.52 4.90 6.60
N ASP A 95 6.41 4.04 7.07
CA ASP A 95 6.05 2.94 7.98
C ASP A 95 5.48 3.48 9.30
N GLY A 96 5.99 4.62 9.77
CA GLY A 96 5.42 5.31 10.93
C GLY A 96 3.96 5.76 10.72
N ILE A 97 3.61 6.17 9.50
CA ILE A 97 2.23 6.55 9.13
C ILE A 97 1.34 5.31 9.05
N VAL A 98 1.84 4.21 8.47
CA VAL A 98 1.15 2.91 8.39
C VAL A 98 0.86 2.39 9.81
N LEU A 99 1.86 2.40 10.68
CA LEU A 99 1.75 1.96 12.08
C LEU A 99 0.65 2.71 12.83
N GLU A 100 0.61 4.04 12.71
CA GLU A 100 -0.41 4.87 13.34
C GLU A 100 -1.82 4.51 12.83
N ASN A 101 -1.98 4.29 11.52
CA ASN A 101 -3.26 3.87 10.95
C ASN A 101 -3.72 2.50 11.49
N LEU A 102 -2.82 1.51 11.49
CA LEU A 102 -3.11 0.17 11.97
C LEU A 102 -3.53 0.18 13.44
N ALA A 103 -2.72 0.83 14.29
CA ALA A 103 -2.92 0.83 15.74
C ALA A 103 -4.11 1.71 16.17
N ALA A 104 -4.21 2.93 15.63
CA ALA A 104 -5.23 3.89 16.06
C ALA A 104 -6.60 3.62 15.39
N ARG A 105 -6.63 3.00 14.21
CA ARG A 105 -7.86 2.87 13.41
C ARG A 105 -8.23 1.42 13.16
N PHE A 106 -7.52 0.70 12.30
CA PHE A 106 -8.01 -0.61 11.85
C PHE A 106 -8.12 -1.66 12.95
N LEU A 107 -7.19 -1.67 13.91
CA LEU A 107 -7.27 -2.57 15.06
C LEU A 107 -8.46 -2.22 15.98
N ASN A 108 -8.91 -0.97 15.98
CA ASN A 108 -10.11 -0.52 16.71
C ASN A 108 -11.39 -0.78 15.93
N ASP A 109 -11.38 -0.66 14.61
CA ASP A 109 -12.55 -0.89 13.76
C ASP A 109 -12.90 -2.38 13.67
N VAL A 110 -11.91 -3.25 13.48
CA VAL A 110 -12.13 -4.69 13.25
C VAL A 110 -12.24 -5.46 14.57
N GLN A 111 -13.36 -6.16 14.74
CA GLN A 111 -13.73 -6.79 16.02
C GLN A 111 -13.46 -8.30 16.05
N ILE A 112 -13.20 -8.92 14.90
CA ILE A 112 -12.98 -10.37 14.81
C ILE A 112 -11.54 -10.75 15.22
N PRO A 113 -11.34 -11.72 16.13
CA PRO A 113 -10.04 -12.00 16.72
C PRO A 113 -9.02 -12.51 15.70
N GLU A 114 -9.45 -13.23 14.66
CA GLU A 114 -8.56 -13.71 13.60
C GLU A 114 -7.88 -12.56 12.84
N ALA A 115 -8.63 -11.49 12.53
CA ALA A 115 -8.07 -10.32 11.87
C ALA A 115 -7.20 -9.49 12.81
N ARG A 116 -7.60 -9.36 14.08
CA ARG A 116 -6.79 -8.66 15.09
C ARG A 116 -5.47 -9.36 15.36
N ALA A 117 -5.42 -10.70 15.25
CA ALA A 117 -4.17 -11.45 15.32
C ALA A 117 -3.24 -11.13 14.16
N PHE A 118 -3.78 -11.07 12.93
CA PHE A 118 -3.02 -10.62 11.76
C PHE A 118 -2.49 -9.20 11.96
N TYR A 119 -3.36 -8.24 12.29
CA TYR A 119 -2.94 -6.85 12.49
C TYR A 119 -1.94 -6.67 13.63
N GLY A 120 -2.08 -7.43 14.72
CA GLY A 120 -1.10 -7.41 15.81
C GLY A 120 0.29 -7.86 15.34
N PHE A 121 0.34 -8.86 14.45
CA PHE A 121 1.60 -9.31 13.86
C PHE A 121 2.12 -8.34 12.78
N GLN A 122 1.24 -7.80 11.94
CA GLN A 122 1.59 -6.76 10.97
C GLN A 122 2.24 -5.56 11.68
N ILE A 123 1.62 -5.02 12.74
CA ILE A 123 2.18 -3.94 13.57
C ILE A 123 3.59 -4.30 14.10
N ALA A 124 3.82 -5.55 14.51
CA ALA A 124 5.14 -5.98 14.95
C ALA A 124 6.16 -5.95 13.79
N MET A 125 5.77 -6.43 12.61
CA MET A 125 6.62 -6.41 11.42
C MET A 125 6.90 -4.99 10.92
N GLU A 126 5.91 -4.08 10.92
CA GLU A 126 6.12 -2.66 10.58
C GLU A 126 7.18 -1.98 11.47
N ASN A 127 7.24 -2.35 12.76
CA ASN A 127 8.30 -1.85 13.64
C ASN A 127 9.68 -2.37 13.22
N ILE A 128 9.77 -3.63 12.79
CA ILE A 128 11.01 -4.24 12.28
C ILE A 128 11.41 -3.61 10.95
N HIS A 129 10.46 -3.31 10.06
CA HIS A 129 10.70 -2.59 8.82
C HIS A 129 11.25 -1.19 9.09
N SER A 130 10.61 -0.46 10.01
CA SER A 130 11.05 0.88 10.43
C SER A 130 12.46 0.87 11.03
N GLU A 131 12.78 -0.14 11.86
CA GLU A 131 14.13 -0.37 12.37
C GLU A 131 15.12 -0.65 11.23
N MET A 132 14.77 -1.55 10.30
CA MET A 132 15.62 -1.92 9.19
C MET A 132 15.95 -0.72 8.30
N TYR A 133 14.97 0.11 7.92
CA TYR A 133 15.22 1.32 7.14
C TYR A 133 16.06 2.34 7.89
N SER A 134 15.84 2.49 9.19
CA SER A 134 16.66 3.36 10.04
C SER A 134 18.10 2.87 10.10
N LEU A 135 18.32 1.56 10.23
CA LEU A 135 19.64 0.93 10.22
C LEU A 135 20.35 1.10 8.88
N LEU A 136 19.64 0.96 7.76
CA LEU A 136 20.18 1.22 6.41
C LEU A 136 20.63 2.67 6.26
N LEU A 137 19.79 3.64 6.66
CA LEU A 137 20.14 5.07 6.64
C LEU A 137 21.35 5.37 7.54
N GLU A 138 21.38 4.84 8.77
CA GLU A 138 22.48 4.98 9.73
C GLU A 138 23.80 4.41 9.17
N THR A 139 23.68 3.30 8.44
CA THR A 139 24.82 2.59 7.84
C THR A 139 25.38 3.35 6.64
N TYR A 140 24.54 3.88 5.77
CA TYR A 140 24.96 4.50 4.50
C TYR A 140 25.29 5.99 4.62
N ILE A 141 24.55 6.74 5.45
CA ILE A 141 24.66 8.20 5.56
C ILE A 141 25.47 8.56 6.80
N LYS A 142 26.75 8.92 6.59
CA LYS A 142 27.67 9.27 7.69
C LYS A 142 27.58 10.73 8.12
N ASP A 143 27.21 11.64 7.22
CA ASP A 143 27.03 13.06 7.57
C ASP A 143 25.79 13.24 8.45
N SER A 144 25.99 13.79 9.66
CA SER A 144 24.90 13.93 10.64
C SER A 144 23.83 14.93 10.21
N ARG A 145 24.17 15.95 9.40
CA ARG A 145 23.18 16.93 8.94
C ARG A 145 22.30 16.32 7.86
N GLU A 146 22.90 15.62 6.91
CA GLU A 146 22.17 14.93 5.86
C GLU A 146 21.30 13.82 6.44
N LYS A 147 21.84 13.06 7.40
CA LYS A 147 21.06 12.07 8.16
C LYS A 147 19.83 12.69 8.83
N HIS A 148 20.00 13.81 9.53
CA HIS A 148 18.87 14.51 10.15
C HIS A 148 17.85 15.00 9.13
N ARG A 149 18.30 15.48 7.95
CA ARG A 149 17.42 15.86 6.85
C ARG A 149 16.60 14.66 6.33
N MET A 150 17.23 13.49 6.21
CA MET A 150 16.58 12.26 5.74
C MET A 150 15.57 11.70 6.73
N PHE A 151 15.87 11.69 8.03
CA PHE A 151 14.90 11.25 9.05
C PHE A 151 13.68 12.18 9.15
N ASN A 152 13.82 13.46 8.74
CA ASN A 152 12.72 14.42 8.68
C ASN A 152 12.23 14.63 7.23
N ALA A 153 12.20 13.57 6.42
CA ALA A 153 11.89 13.64 5.00
C ALA A 153 10.52 14.26 4.68
N ILE A 154 9.50 14.02 5.50
CA ILE A 154 8.15 14.59 5.28
C ILE A 154 8.20 16.13 5.28
N GLU A 155 9.01 16.73 6.12
CA GLU A 155 9.14 18.19 6.21
C GLU A 155 10.11 18.75 5.16
N ASN A 156 11.13 17.96 4.77
CA ASN A 156 12.26 18.45 4.00
C ASN A 156 12.28 18.01 2.52
N ILE A 157 11.48 17.02 2.13
CA ILE A 157 11.49 16.42 0.80
C ILE A 157 10.07 16.48 0.20
N PRO A 158 9.79 17.43 -0.73
CA PRO A 158 8.44 17.68 -1.23
C PRO A 158 7.73 16.46 -1.81
N CYS A 159 8.46 15.57 -2.49
CA CYS A 159 7.87 14.36 -3.08
C CYS A 159 7.43 13.33 -2.04
N VAL A 160 8.13 13.26 -0.90
CA VAL A 160 7.73 12.45 0.26
C VAL A 160 6.52 13.07 0.94
N ALA A 161 6.51 14.39 1.11
CA ALA A 161 5.43 15.12 1.75
C ALA A 161 4.06 14.88 1.06
N ARG A 162 4.02 14.83 -0.27
CA ARG A 162 2.77 14.63 -1.02
C ARG A 162 2.16 13.25 -0.79
N LYS A 163 2.98 12.19 -0.85
CA LYS A 163 2.53 10.82 -0.53
C LYS A 163 2.08 10.68 0.92
N ALA A 164 2.90 11.19 1.84
CA ALA A 164 2.59 11.20 3.27
C ALA A 164 1.26 11.92 3.54
N LYS A 165 1.03 13.07 2.89
CA LYS A 165 -0.23 13.80 3.00
C LYS A 165 -1.42 12.96 2.54
N TRP A 166 -1.33 12.32 1.36
CA TRP A 166 -2.42 11.47 0.86
C TRP A 166 -2.76 10.37 1.86
N ALA A 167 -1.76 9.66 2.40
CA ALA A 167 -1.98 8.62 3.40
C ALA A 167 -2.62 9.18 4.69
N LEU A 168 -2.09 10.28 5.22
CA LEU A 168 -2.61 10.95 6.42
C LEU A 168 -4.05 11.46 6.24
N ASP A 169 -4.41 11.95 5.05
CA ASP A 169 -5.78 12.38 4.75
C ASP A 169 -6.76 11.21 4.92
N TRP A 170 -6.41 10.00 4.48
CA TRP A 170 -7.25 8.81 4.66
C TRP A 170 -7.33 8.34 6.12
N ILE A 171 -6.21 8.39 6.85
CA ILE A 171 -6.16 8.04 8.28
C ILE A 171 -7.14 8.92 9.07
N HIS A 172 -7.05 10.24 8.88
CA HIS A 172 -7.89 11.22 9.58
C HIS A 172 -9.30 11.39 8.99
N SER A 173 -9.58 10.78 7.85
CA SER A 173 -10.88 10.93 7.19
C SER A 173 -12.03 10.31 8.00
N SER A 174 -13.22 10.90 7.91
CA SER A 174 -14.46 10.30 8.43
C SER A 174 -15.12 9.33 7.43
N THR A 175 -14.38 8.91 6.40
CA THR A 175 -14.89 8.04 5.33
C THR A 175 -15.17 6.62 5.82
N SER A 176 -15.92 5.87 5.01
CA SER A 176 -16.31 4.51 5.37
C SER A 176 -15.09 3.60 5.56
N PHE A 177 -15.23 2.56 6.39
CA PHE A 177 -14.19 1.53 6.55
C PHE A 177 -13.78 0.94 5.19
N ALA A 178 -14.73 0.72 4.28
CA ALA A 178 -14.48 0.20 2.94
C ALA A 178 -13.58 1.13 2.10
N GLU A 179 -13.81 2.45 2.12
CA GLU A 179 -12.95 3.43 1.44
C GLU A 179 -11.54 3.44 2.03
N ARG A 180 -11.45 3.50 3.37
CA ARG A 180 -10.15 3.49 4.05
C ARG A 180 -9.37 2.20 3.80
N LEU A 181 -10.04 1.05 3.76
CA LEU A 181 -9.40 -0.25 3.50
C LEU A 181 -8.85 -0.34 2.07
N VAL A 182 -9.57 0.19 1.07
CA VAL A 182 -9.07 0.28 -0.32
C VAL A 182 -7.88 1.23 -0.41
N ALA A 183 -7.98 2.40 0.23
CA ALA A 183 -6.88 3.36 0.27
C ALA A 183 -5.63 2.76 0.94
N PHE A 184 -5.82 2.02 2.03
CA PHE A 184 -4.74 1.30 2.71
C PHE A 184 -4.11 0.24 1.82
N GLY A 185 -4.91 -0.55 1.10
CA GLY A 185 -4.38 -1.49 0.10
C GLY A 185 -3.53 -0.81 -0.99
N CYS A 186 -3.80 0.47 -1.31
CA CYS A 186 -2.96 1.25 -2.21
C CYS A 186 -1.65 1.73 -1.56
N VAL A 187 -1.64 2.02 -0.25
CA VAL A 187 -0.40 2.35 0.48
C VAL A 187 0.54 1.16 0.44
N GLU A 188 0.11 0.00 0.93
CA GLU A 188 0.91 -1.24 1.00
C GLU A 188 1.29 -1.74 -0.41
N GLY A 189 0.34 -1.68 -1.36
CA GLY A 189 0.47 -2.33 -2.67
C GLY A 189 1.00 -1.46 -3.81
N ILE A 190 0.78 -0.14 -3.79
CA ILE A 190 1.12 0.77 -4.91
C ILE A 190 2.24 1.73 -4.51
N PHE A 191 2.13 2.43 -3.36
CA PHE A 191 3.06 3.51 -2.99
C PHE A 191 4.50 3.07 -2.72
N PHE A 192 4.72 1.77 -2.52
CA PHE A 192 6.05 1.20 -2.37
C PHE A 192 6.52 0.46 -3.64
N SER A 193 5.62 0.21 -4.60
CA SER A 193 5.87 -0.71 -5.71
C SER A 193 7.01 -0.26 -6.64
N GLY A 194 7.09 1.03 -6.98
CA GLY A 194 8.15 1.58 -7.83
C GLY A 194 9.50 1.53 -7.15
N SER A 195 9.54 1.86 -5.86
CA SER A 195 10.74 1.81 -5.02
C SER A 195 11.27 0.38 -4.85
N PHE A 196 10.39 -0.59 -4.55
CA PHE A 196 10.79 -2.01 -4.47
C PHE A 196 11.36 -2.51 -5.79
N CYS A 197 10.69 -2.20 -6.92
CA CYS A 197 11.18 -2.55 -8.24
C CYS A 197 12.56 -1.92 -8.54
N ALA A 198 12.76 -0.67 -8.14
CA ALA A 198 14.02 0.04 -8.29
C ALA A 198 15.16 -0.58 -7.47
N ILE A 199 14.89 -1.07 -6.26
CA ILE A 199 15.90 -1.79 -5.46
C ILE A 199 16.18 -3.18 -6.05
N PHE A 200 15.18 -3.88 -6.57
CA PHE A 200 15.39 -5.14 -7.29
C PHE A 200 16.24 -4.97 -8.56
N TRP A 201 16.17 -3.81 -9.21
CA TRP A 201 17.08 -3.47 -10.29
C TRP A 201 18.55 -3.42 -9.84
N LEU A 202 18.83 -2.94 -8.63
CA LEU A 202 20.17 -2.99 -8.04
C LEU A 202 20.61 -4.43 -7.80
N LYS A 203 19.71 -5.29 -7.32
CA LYS A 203 19.97 -6.74 -7.17
C LYS A 203 20.38 -7.37 -8.50
N LYS A 204 19.66 -7.07 -9.58
CA LYS A 204 19.98 -7.56 -10.94
C LYS A 204 21.39 -7.12 -11.40
N ARG A 205 21.87 -5.98 -10.90
CA ARG A 205 23.23 -5.46 -11.15
C ARG A 205 24.29 -5.99 -10.17
N GLY A 206 23.89 -6.81 -9.19
CA GLY A 206 24.80 -7.37 -8.18
C GLY A 206 25.25 -6.35 -7.13
N LEU A 207 24.42 -5.34 -6.86
CA LEU A 207 24.73 -4.23 -5.96
C LEU A 207 23.93 -4.30 -4.65
N MET A 208 24.54 -3.81 -3.57
CA MET A 208 23.95 -3.60 -2.24
C MET A 208 23.24 -4.85 -1.71
N PRO A 209 23.96 -5.98 -1.49
CA PRO A 209 23.35 -7.26 -1.16
C PRO A 209 22.47 -7.21 0.10
N GLY A 210 22.89 -6.50 1.15
CA GLY A 210 22.12 -6.28 2.37
C GLY A 210 20.82 -5.51 2.12
N LEU A 211 20.90 -4.36 1.42
CA LEU A 211 19.71 -3.58 1.01
C LEU A 211 18.73 -4.41 0.19
N THR A 212 19.25 -5.18 -0.78
CA THR A 212 18.40 -5.96 -1.67
C THR A 212 17.76 -7.15 -0.97
N PHE A 213 18.47 -7.77 -0.02
CA PHE A 213 17.94 -8.85 0.80
C PHE A 213 16.85 -8.34 1.76
N SER A 214 17.08 -7.22 2.46
CA SER A 214 16.02 -6.62 3.29
C SER A 214 14.81 -6.21 2.46
N ASN A 215 15.02 -5.69 1.25
CA ASN A 215 13.95 -5.34 0.32
C ASN A 215 13.12 -6.56 -0.12
N GLU A 216 13.73 -7.74 -0.26
CA GLU A 216 12.99 -8.99 -0.52
C GLU A 216 12.06 -9.35 0.63
N LEU A 217 12.55 -9.28 1.86
CA LEU A 217 11.78 -9.59 3.05
C LEU A 217 10.61 -8.61 3.21
N ILE A 218 10.89 -7.31 3.12
CA ILE A 218 9.88 -6.27 3.30
C ILE A 218 8.85 -6.31 2.16
N SER A 219 9.27 -6.38 0.89
CA SER A 219 8.32 -6.41 -0.23
C SER A 219 7.41 -7.64 -0.22
N ARG A 220 7.89 -8.78 0.30
CA ARG A 220 7.05 -9.97 0.55
C ARG A 220 6.01 -9.70 1.64
N ASP A 221 6.42 -9.08 2.74
CA ASP A 221 5.53 -8.74 3.85
C ASP A 221 4.44 -7.77 3.40
N GLU A 222 4.81 -6.69 2.68
CA GLU A 222 3.87 -5.72 2.11
C GLU A 222 2.89 -6.36 1.12
N GLY A 223 3.36 -7.31 0.32
CA GLY A 223 2.50 -8.11 -0.55
C GLY A 223 1.43 -8.87 0.25
N LEU A 224 1.83 -9.49 1.36
CA LEU A 224 0.93 -10.21 2.25
C LEU A 224 -0.06 -9.28 2.98
N HIS A 225 0.38 -8.08 3.38
CA HIS A 225 -0.48 -7.08 3.98
C HIS A 225 -1.53 -6.56 3.00
N CYS A 226 -1.13 -6.28 1.75
CA CYS A 226 -2.03 -5.89 0.68
C CYS A 226 -3.06 -6.98 0.35
N ASP A 227 -2.62 -8.24 0.26
CA ASP A 227 -3.49 -9.40 0.07
C ASP A 227 -4.50 -9.54 1.22
N PHE A 228 -4.07 -9.31 2.46
CA PHE A 228 -4.93 -9.34 3.62
C PHE A 228 -5.98 -8.21 3.61
N ALA A 229 -5.62 -7.01 3.19
CA ALA A 229 -6.56 -5.91 2.99
C ALA A 229 -7.62 -6.27 1.94
N CYS A 230 -7.22 -6.88 0.82
CA CYS A 230 -8.13 -7.37 -0.21
C CYS A 230 -9.06 -8.48 0.32
N LEU A 231 -8.53 -9.41 1.11
CA LEU A 231 -9.32 -10.48 1.72
C LEU A 231 -10.35 -9.91 2.70
N LEU A 232 -9.97 -8.97 3.56
CA LEU A 232 -10.91 -8.28 4.45
C LEU A 232 -11.98 -7.52 3.66
N TYR A 233 -11.60 -6.83 2.59
CA TYR A 233 -12.53 -6.13 1.72
C TYR A 233 -13.54 -7.10 1.09
N SER A 234 -13.10 -8.31 0.74
CA SER A 234 -13.97 -9.35 0.22
C SER A 234 -15.02 -9.85 1.22
N LEU A 235 -14.78 -9.69 2.54
CA LEU A 235 -15.72 -10.08 3.58
C LEU A 235 -16.80 -9.01 3.84
N LEU A 236 -16.63 -7.80 3.32
CA LEU A 236 -17.61 -6.73 3.45
C LEU A 236 -18.88 -7.05 2.65
N GLN A 237 -20.03 -6.85 3.27
CA GLN A 237 -21.33 -6.99 2.62
C GLN A 237 -21.64 -5.75 1.76
N ARG A 238 -21.25 -4.56 2.23
CA ARG A 238 -21.38 -3.29 1.52
C ARG A 238 -20.04 -2.86 0.95
N ARG A 239 -19.69 -3.45 -0.18
CA ARG A 239 -18.53 -3.00 -0.96
C ARG A 239 -18.83 -1.70 -1.68
N LEU A 240 -17.76 -0.99 -2.04
CA LEU A 240 -17.88 0.25 -2.80
C LEU A 240 -18.33 -0.04 -4.23
N HIS A 241 -19.01 0.93 -4.83
CA HIS A 241 -19.21 0.90 -6.27
C HIS A 241 -17.85 0.92 -6.98
N TRP A 242 -17.66 0.07 -7.99
CA TRP A 242 -16.37 -0.15 -8.68
C TRP A 242 -15.69 1.15 -9.12
N LYS A 243 -16.47 2.14 -9.54
CA LYS A 243 -15.95 3.45 -9.96
C LYS A 243 -15.17 4.15 -8.84
N LYS A 244 -15.67 4.07 -7.60
CA LYS A 244 -14.98 4.67 -6.44
C LYS A 244 -13.67 3.95 -6.13
N VAL A 245 -13.63 2.63 -6.27
CA VAL A 245 -12.39 1.84 -6.15
C VAL A 245 -11.38 2.26 -7.21
N HIS A 246 -11.83 2.36 -8.48
CA HIS A 246 -11.03 2.83 -9.60
C HIS A 246 -10.47 4.23 -9.37
N ASP A 247 -11.26 5.16 -8.84
CA ASP A 247 -10.82 6.53 -8.58
C ASP A 247 -9.72 6.60 -7.51
N ILE A 248 -9.89 5.87 -6.38
CA ILE A 248 -8.87 5.80 -5.31
C ILE A 248 -7.57 5.19 -5.84
N VAL A 249 -7.67 4.05 -6.53
CA VAL A 249 -6.49 3.37 -7.10
C VAL A 249 -5.81 4.23 -8.15
N HIS A 250 -6.58 4.93 -8.99
CA HIS A 250 -6.02 5.79 -10.02
C HIS A 250 -5.24 6.97 -9.42
N GLU A 251 -5.79 7.62 -8.41
CA GLU A 251 -5.08 8.69 -7.70
C GLU A 251 -3.76 8.18 -7.11
N ALA A 252 -3.76 7.00 -6.49
CA ALA A 252 -2.54 6.40 -5.95
C ALA A 252 -1.49 6.12 -7.05
N VAL A 253 -1.92 5.63 -8.22
CA VAL A 253 -1.03 5.38 -9.36
C VAL A 253 -0.39 6.66 -9.88
N GLU A 254 -1.15 7.74 -10.04
CA GLU A 254 -0.60 9.01 -10.54
C GLU A 254 0.43 9.59 -9.56
N ILE A 255 0.16 9.50 -8.25
CA ILE A 255 1.10 9.92 -7.21
C ILE A 255 2.38 9.07 -7.23
N GLU A 256 2.24 7.74 -7.39
CA GLU A 256 3.39 6.83 -7.44
C GLU A 256 4.26 7.07 -8.68
N ILE A 257 3.64 7.25 -9.84
CA ILE A 257 4.33 7.56 -11.09
C ILE A 257 5.09 8.88 -10.95
N GLU A 258 4.44 9.94 -10.48
CA GLU A 258 5.10 11.23 -10.26
C GLU A 258 6.29 11.09 -9.32
N PHE A 259 6.14 10.34 -8.23
CA PHE A 259 7.21 10.13 -7.26
C PHE A 259 8.45 9.48 -7.90
N VAL A 260 8.31 8.33 -8.55
CA VAL A 260 9.46 7.53 -9.01
C VAL A 260 9.93 7.87 -10.43
N CYS A 261 9.12 8.59 -11.21
CA CYS A 261 9.48 8.96 -12.59
C CYS A 261 9.89 10.43 -12.71
N GLU A 262 9.38 11.33 -11.86
CA GLU A 262 9.61 12.76 -11.98
C GLU A 262 10.36 13.33 -10.78
N ALA A 263 9.86 13.10 -9.57
CA ALA A 263 10.38 13.77 -8.39
C ALA A 263 11.65 13.11 -7.83
N LEU A 264 11.73 11.77 -7.93
CA LEU A 264 12.93 10.98 -7.69
C LEU A 264 13.12 10.03 -8.89
N PRO A 265 13.62 10.54 -10.03
CA PRO A 265 13.61 9.78 -11.28
C PRO A 265 14.39 8.48 -11.20
N CYS A 266 13.75 7.36 -11.52
CA CYS A 266 14.39 6.05 -11.63
C CYS A 266 15.48 6.00 -12.72
N ALA A 267 15.51 6.99 -13.62
CA ALA A 267 16.61 7.22 -14.56
C ALA A 267 17.96 7.43 -13.86
N LEU A 268 17.97 7.92 -12.61
CA LEU A 268 19.18 8.10 -11.80
C LEU A 268 19.93 6.80 -11.52
N ILE A 269 19.23 5.66 -11.56
CA ILE A 269 19.80 4.31 -11.42
C ILE A 269 19.81 3.52 -12.74
N GLY A 270 19.52 4.20 -13.86
CA GLY A 270 19.52 3.61 -15.20
C GLY A 270 18.24 2.88 -15.61
N MET A 271 17.12 3.12 -14.92
CA MET A 271 15.81 2.57 -15.33
C MET A 271 15.06 3.51 -16.27
N ASN A 272 14.13 2.95 -17.05
CA ASN A 272 13.29 3.71 -17.98
C ASN A 272 11.97 4.11 -17.32
N ALA A 273 11.68 5.42 -17.27
CA ALA A 273 10.47 5.97 -16.65
C ALA A 273 9.16 5.48 -17.30
N THR A 274 9.14 5.25 -18.62
CA THR A 274 7.97 4.70 -19.32
C THR A 274 7.69 3.26 -18.88
N LEU A 275 8.74 2.43 -18.78
CA LEU A 275 8.59 1.06 -18.27
C LEU A 275 8.21 1.05 -16.79
N MET A 276 8.78 1.93 -15.97
CA MET A 276 8.39 2.05 -14.56
C MET A 276 6.92 2.45 -14.41
N SER A 277 6.46 3.41 -15.21
CA SER A 277 5.05 3.82 -15.25
C SER A 277 4.12 2.67 -15.67
N GLN A 278 4.54 1.86 -16.64
CA GLN A 278 3.79 0.66 -17.06
C GLN A 278 3.75 -0.38 -15.94
N TYR A 279 4.85 -0.59 -15.21
CA TYR A 279 4.92 -1.51 -14.09
C TYR A 279 3.96 -1.12 -12.95
N ILE A 280 3.92 0.17 -12.58
CA ILE A 280 2.99 0.67 -11.54
C ILE A 280 1.53 0.43 -11.96
N LYS A 281 1.20 0.67 -13.23
CA LYS A 281 -0.14 0.40 -13.79
C LYS A 281 -0.47 -1.09 -13.78
N PHE A 282 0.50 -1.96 -14.09
CA PHE A 282 0.34 -3.41 -13.97
C PHE A 282 0.05 -3.84 -12.53
N VAL A 283 0.78 -3.30 -11.55
CA VAL A 283 0.56 -3.56 -10.11
C VAL A 283 -0.85 -3.11 -9.70
N ALA A 284 -1.28 -1.92 -10.15
CA ALA A 284 -2.60 -1.40 -9.85
C ALA A 284 -3.72 -2.25 -10.46
N ASP A 285 -3.55 -2.78 -11.68
CA ASP A 285 -4.52 -3.71 -12.27
C ASP A 285 -4.62 -5.01 -11.47
N ARG A 286 -3.51 -5.53 -10.95
CA ARG A 286 -3.53 -6.69 -10.06
C ARG A 286 -4.30 -6.40 -8.78
N LEU A 287 -4.07 -5.24 -8.15
CA LEU A 287 -4.81 -4.81 -6.96
C LEU A 287 -6.31 -4.68 -7.27
N LEU A 288 -6.68 -4.05 -8.39
CA LEU A 288 -8.08 -3.93 -8.82
C LEU A 288 -8.75 -5.29 -8.95
N VAL A 289 -8.09 -6.27 -9.57
CA VAL A 289 -8.61 -7.63 -9.70
C VAL A 289 -8.76 -8.30 -8.33
N ALA A 290 -7.78 -8.14 -7.43
CA ALA A 290 -7.86 -8.67 -6.07
C ALA A 290 -9.02 -8.06 -5.25
N LEU A 291 -9.35 -6.78 -5.49
CA LEU A 291 -10.50 -6.08 -4.93
C LEU A 291 -11.84 -6.45 -5.61
N GLY A 292 -11.82 -7.33 -6.62
CA GLY A 292 -13.00 -7.77 -7.36
C GLY A 292 -13.49 -6.81 -8.44
N CYS A 293 -12.64 -5.88 -8.88
CA CYS A 293 -12.92 -4.94 -9.96
C CYS A 293 -12.28 -5.42 -11.29
N GLN A 294 -12.76 -4.87 -12.41
CA GLN A 294 -12.07 -5.03 -13.69
C GLN A 294 -10.79 -4.20 -13.72
N LYS A 295 -9.82 -4.65 -14.52
CA LYS A 295 -8.61 -3.87 -14.83
C LYS A 295 -8.98 -2.51 -15.42
N LYS A 296 -8.14 -1.51 -15.14
CA LYS A 296 -8.30 -0.14 -15.66
C LYS A 296 -7.29 0.16 -16.77
N TYR A 297 -6.04 -0.27 -16.61
CA TYR A 297 -4.96 0.09 -17.53
C TYR A 297 -4.74 -0.98 -18.62
N ASP A 298 -5.00 -2.24 -18.26
CA ASP A 298 -4.82 -3.45 -19.06
C ASP A 298 -3.44 -3.54 -19.72
N VAL A 299 -2.41 -3.36 -18.90
CA VAL A 299 -1.00 -3.43 -19.33
C VAL A 299 -0.31 -4.68 -18.79
N GLU A 300 0.71 -5.14 -19.50
CA GLU A 300 1.56 -6.27 -19.10
C GLU A 300 2.72 -5.82 -18.21
N ASN A 301 3.31 -6.75 -17.46
CA ASN A 301 4.51 -6.50 -16.68
C ASN A 301 5.71 -6.24 -17.61
N PRO A 302 6.35 -5.05 -17.56
CA PRO A 302 7.49 -4.74 -18.42
C PRO A 302 8.82 -5.30 -17.90
N PHE A 303 8.85 -5.86 -16.68
CA PHE A 303 10.07 -6.34 -16.02
C PHE A 303 9.98 -7.83 -15.70
N ASP A 304 10.57 -8.67 -16.56
CA ASP A 304 10.57 -10.13 -16.45
C ASP A 304 11.17 -10.62 -15.12
N TRP A 305 12.16 -9.91 -14.57
CA TRP A 305 12.75 -10.26 -13.27
C TRP A 305 11.80 -10.07 -12.08
N MET A 306 10.75 -9.23 -12.22
CA MET A 306 9.75 -9.04 -11.17
C MET A 306 8.74 -10.19 -11.08
N GLU A 307 8.65 -11.04 -12.11
CA GLU A 307 7.77 -12.23 -12.06
C GLU A 307 8.29 -13.28 -11.07
N PHE A 308 9.61 -13.48 -11.02
CA PHE A 308 10.24 -14.45 -10.13
C PHE A 308 10.18 -14.05 -8.65
N ILE A 309 10.04 -12.76 -8.38
CA ILE A 309 9.98 -12.19 -7.04
C ILE A 309 8.55 -12.27 -6.48
N SER A 310 7.54 -12.23 -7.34
CA SER A 310 6.11 -12.30 -6.96
C SER A 310 5.62 -13.72 -6.58
N LEU A 311 6.49 -14.73 -6.65
CA LEU A 311 6.14 -16.16 -6.61
C LEU A 311 6.56 -16.88 -5.31
N GLN A 312 6.93 -16.14 -4.26
CA GLN A 312 7.27 -16.72 -2.95
C GLN A 312 6.26 -16.32 -1.87
#